data_AF-A0A1Y1UUZ3-F1
#
_entry.id   AF-A0A1Y1UUZ3-F1
#
_cell.length_a   1.000
_cell.length_b   1.000
_cell.length_c   1.000
_cell.angle_alpha   90.00
_cell.angle_beta   90.00
_cell.angle_gamma   90.00
#
_symmetry.space_group_name_H-M   'P 1'
#
loop_
_entity.id
_entity.type
_entity.pdbx_description
1 polymer ?
#
loop_
_entity_poly.entity_id
_entity_poly.type
_entity_poly.pdbx_seq_one_letter_code
_entity_poly.pdbx_strand_id
1 'polypeptide(L)'
;MATAVVGFPSVPMMTHTMDVDMEGHEPELGDRSYAESNRSAYLQENQWTAYIEPIKDTVNMLNPDEELQDLEAAESAFGKIEEEREAMLQRLENEVNELAKQYEAAAQDAVRPKTLPPVEEHLAQVRDLERQQVSLGKSINEEQAKVVGKETELRDLKTRKDQIVNVDVGAEMAPDSKAARLKLLSDMGFTYIPGQGSSSSKILIRNEAKLDVHTVALDNKRAKAYYANVIWSMLGDKE
;
A
#
# COMPACT_ATOMS: atom_id res chain seq x y z
N MET A 1 -16.33 15.88 17.22
CA MET A 1 -17.50 16.42 17.94
C MET A 1 -17.15 17.82 18.39
N ALA A 2 -17.59 18.83 17.64
CA ALA A 2 -17.38 20.24 17.97
C ALA A 2 -18.76 20.86 18.21
N THR A 3 -19.01 21.27 19.44
CA THR A 3 -20.28 21.84 19.89
C THR A 3 -20.23 23.36 19.65
N ALA A 4 -20.98 23.85 18.66
CA ALA A 4 -21.14 25.28 18.42
C ALA A 4 -22.31 25.81 19.26
N VAL A 5 -22.00 26.65 20.24
CA VAL A 5 -22.96 27.39 21.05
C VAL A 5 -23.39 28.64 20.27
N VAL A 6 -24.66 28.70 19.87
CA VAL A 6 -25.25 29.88 19.23
C VAL A 6 -25.90 30.73 20.31
N GLY A 7 -25.31 31.90 20.58
CA GLY A 7 -25.84 32.90 21.52
C GLY A 7 -26.89 33.79 20.86
N PHE A 8 -28.05 33.93 21.50
CA PHE A 8 -29.07 34.93 21.16
C PHE A 8 -28.74 36.28 21.80
N PRO A 9 -28.90 37.42 21.09
CA PRO A 9 -28.76 38.73 21.70
C PRO A 9 -30.04 39.14 22.48
N SER A 10 -29.82 39.59 23.70
CA SER A 10 -30.80 40.12 24.65
C SER A 10 -31.25 41.54 24.27
N VAL A 11 -32.55 41.78 24.17
CA VAL A 11 -33.13 43.12 23.91
C VAL A 11 -33.46 43.80 25.25
N PRO A 12 -33.04 45.05 25.50
CA PRO A 12 -33.39 45.78 26.71
C PRO A 12 -34.76 46.47 26.61
N MET A 13 -35.63 46.22 27.60
CA MET A 13 -36.88 46.95 27.82
C MET A 13 -36.59 48.29 28.52
N MET A 14 -36.93 49.41 27.86
CA MET A 14 -36.96 50.73 28.49
C MET A 14 -38.35 50.97 29.10
N THR A 15 -38.45 50.89 30.42
CA THR A 15 -39.61 51.36 31.17
C THR A 15 -39.46 52.84 31.45
N HIS A 16 -40.32 53.67 30.84
CA HIS A 16 -40.40 55.10 31.09
C HIS A 16 -41.35 55.36 32.27
N THR A 17 -40.80 55.75 33.42
CA THR A 17 -41.54 56.22 34.60
C THR A 17 -41.77 57.73 34.47
N MET A 18 -43.03 58.15 34.41
CA MET A 18 -43.46 59.55 34.49
C MET A 18 -43.44 59.99 35.96
N ASP A 19 -42.58 60.96 36.30
CA ASP A 19 -42.67 61.73 37.53
C ASP A 19 -43.71 62.85 37.35
N VAL A 20 -44.71 62.85 38.22
CA VAL A 20 -45.76 63.87 38.30
C VAL A 20 -45.42 64.80 39.45
N ASP A 21 -44.82 65.95 39.14
CA ASP A 21 -44.70 67.06 40.08
C ASP A 21 -46.05 67.80 40.16
N MET A 22 -46.77 67.58 41.26
CA MET A 22 -47.91 68.39 41.67
C MET A 22 -47.42 69.50 42.60
N GLU A 23 -47.08 70.66 42.05
CA GLU A 23 -47.00 71.91 42.80
C GLU A 23 -48.28 72.72 42.60
N GLY A 24 -49.00 72.92 43.71
CA GLY A 24 -50.18 73.78 43.78
C GLY A 24 -49.81 75.25 43.62
N HIS A 25 -50.54 75.94 42.75
CA HIS A 25 -50.57 77.39 42.70
C HIS A 25 -52.02 77.86 42.61
N GLU A 26 -52.46 78.59 43.63
CA GLU A 26 -53.74 79.29 43.69
C GLU A 26 -53.82 80.36 42.60
N PRO A 27 -54.94 80.50 41.87
CA PRO A 27 -55.15 81.68 41.04
C PRO A 27 -55.90 82.77 41.83
N GLU A 28 -55.19 83.87 42.10
CA GLU A 28 -55.81 85.15 42.46
C GLU A 28 -56.71 85.66 41.32
N LEU A 29 -57.91 86.09 41.69
CA LEU A 29 -58.89 86.78 40.86
C LEU A 29 -58.36 88.16 40.43
N GLY A 30 -58.03 88.31 39.15
CA GLY A 30 -57.69 89.60 38.53
C GLY A 30 -58.46 89.82 37.24
N ASP A 31 -59.32 90.83 37.25
CA ASP A 31 -60.16 91.31 36.15
C ASP A 31 -59.44 91.32 34.79
N ARG A 32 -59.89 90.49 33.84
CA ARG A 32 -59.53 90.62 32.43
C ARG A 32 -60.71 91.10 31.61
N SER A 33 -60.55 92.34 31.17
CA SER A 33 -61.35 93.11 30.22
C SER A 33 -61.74 92.32 28.96
N TYR A 34 -63.01 92.48 28.54
CA TYR A 34 -63.65 91.86 27.38
C TYR A 34 -63.04 92.20 26.00
N ALA A 35 -61.92 92.93 25.93
CA ALA A 35 -61.25 93.28 24.67
C ALA A 35 -60.25 92.20 24.17
N GLU A 36 -59.86 91.22 24.99
CA GLU A 36 -58.92 90.15 24.59
C GLU A 36 -59.59 88.95 23.91
N SER A 37 -60.88 88.69 24.18
CA SER A 37 -61.62 87.55 23.58
C SER A 37 -61.71 87.65 22.05
N ASN A 38 -61.67 88.86 21.48
CA ASN A 38 -61.72 89.04 20.04
C ASN A 38 -60.33 88.92 19.38
N ARG A 39 -59.22 89.03 20.12
CA ARG A 39 -57.86 88.87 19.56
C ARG A 39 -57.46 87.39 19.51
N SER A 40 -57.91 86.60 20.49
CA SER A 40 -57.70 85.15 20.52
C SER A 40 -58.45 84.40 19.42
N ALA A 41 -59.62 84.89 18.99
CA ALA A 41 -60.38 84.29 17.90
C ALA A 41 -59.66 84.42 16.54
N TYR A 42 -59.15 85.60 16.20
CA TYR A 42 -58.34 85.79 14.98
C TYR A 42 -56.95 85.13 15.05
N LEU A 43 -56.40 84.92 16.24
CA LEU A 43 -55.15 84.16 16.41
C LEU A 43 -55.37 82.65 16.28
N GLN A 44 -56.52 82.11 16.70
CA GLN A 44 -56.90 80.71 16.47
C GLN A 44 -57.25 80.43 15.01
N GLU A 45 -57.92 81.35 14.32
CA GLU A 45 -58.30 81.18 12.91
C GLU A 45 -57.08 81.12 11.98
N ASN A 46 -55.97 81.78 12.33
CA ASN A 46 -54.69 81.73 11.61
C ASN A 46 -53.77 80.55 12.03
N GLN A 47 -54.03 79.89 13.16
CA GLN A 47 -53.25 78.72 13.59
C GLN A 47 -53.57 77.49 12.72
N TRP A 48 -54.84 77.31 12.34
CA TRP A 48 -55.23 76.22 11.45
C TRP A 48 -54.61 76.35 10.07
N THR A 49 -54.43 77.57 9.56
CA THR A 49 -53.75 77.81 8.28
C THR A 49 -52.27 77.47 8.31
N ALA A 50 -51.60 77.55 9.47
CA ALA A 50 -50.21 77.14 9.62
C ALA A 50 -50.03 75.61 9.52
N TYR A 51 -51.06 74.82 9.85
CA TYR A 51 -51.04 73.36 9.69
C TYR A 51 -51.36 72.90 8.26
N ILE A 52 -51.93 73.77 7.42
CA ILE A 52 -52.27 73.41 6.03
C ILE A 52 -51.01 73.08 5.22
N GLU A 53 -49.92 73.83 5.41
CA GLU A 53 -48.70 73.63 4.62
C GLU A 53 -47.99 72.30 4.94
N PRO A 54 -47.74 71.94 6.21
CA PRO A 54 -47.23 70.62 6.55
C PRO A 54 -48.16 69.48 6.09
N ILE A 55 -49.48 69.66 6.18
CA ILE A 55 -50.43 68.64 5.70
C ILE A 55 -50.30 68.47 4.18
N LYS A 56 -50.21 69.55 3.41
CA LYS A 56 -49.97 69.46 1.96
C LYS A 56 -48.63 68.82 1.63
N ASP A 57 -47.58 69.14 2.38
CA ASP A 57 -46.27 68.53 2.22
C ASP A 57 -46.34 67.02 2.48
N THR A 58 -47.05 66.58 3.53
CA THR A 58 -47.24 65.15 3.79
C THR A 58 -48.08 64.45 2.72
N VAL A 59 -49.09 65.12 2.17
CA VAL A 59 -49.91 64.57 1.08
C VAL A 59 -49.10 64.43 -0.21
N ASN A 60 -48.19 65.37 -0.50
CA ASN A 60 -47.30 65.27 -1.65
C ASN A 60 -46.18 64.24 -1.45
N MET A 61 -45.82 63.93 -0.19
CA MET A 61 -44.83 62.91 0.15
C MET A 61 -45.41 61.48 0.09
N LEU A 62 -46.72 61.35 0.31
CA LEU A 62 -47.44 60.07 0.24
C LEU A 62 -47.96 59.85 -1.19
N ASN A 63 -47.17 59.13 -2.00
CA ASN A 63 -47.58 58.72 -3.33
C ASN A 63 -48.09 57.27 -3.30
N PRO A 64 -49.42 57.05 -3.19
CA PRO A 64 -49.97 55.71 -3.03
C PRO A 64 -49.69 54.78 -4.23
N ASP A 65 -49.51 55.35 -5.43
CA ASP A 65 -49.21 54.58 -6.64
C ASP A 65 -47.78 54.02 -6.60
N GLU A 66 -46.84 54.79 -6.06
CA GLU A 66 -45.44 54.38 -5.88
C GLU A 66 -45.30 53.36 -4.74
N GLU A 67 -45.99 53.58 -3.62
CA GLU A 67 -46.03 52.61 -2.52
C GLU A 67 -46.68 51.28 -2.94
N LEU A 68 -47.72 51.33 -3.79
CA LEU A 68 -48.33 50.14 -4.36
C LEU A 68 -47.37 49.39 -5.29
N GLN A 69 -46.64 50.11 -6.15
CA GLN A 69 -45.64 49.52 -7.03
C GLN A 69 -44.50 48.86 -6.24
N ASP A 70 -44.06 49.49 -5.15
CA ASP A 70 -43.04 48.93 -4.24
C ASP A 70 -43.57 47.67 -3.53
N LEU A 71 -44.84 47.65 -3.14
CA LEU A 71 -45.48 46.49 -2.54
C LEU A 71 -45.60 45.33 -3.54
N GLU A 72 -46.01 45.60 -4.79
CA GLU A 72 -46.04 44.59 -5.86
C GLU A 72 -44.63 44.05 -6.17
N ALA A 73 -43.62 44.92 -6.18
CA ALA A 73 -42.23 44.52 -6.36
C ALA A 73 -41.73 43.65 -5.21
N ALA A 74 -42.07 43.99 -3.96
CA ALA A 74 -41.75 43.21 -2.78
C ALA A 74 -42.45 41.84 -2.82
N GLU A 75 -43.74 41.78 -3.15
CA GLU A 75 -44.48 40.53 -3.30
C GLU A 75 -43.86 39.63 -4.37
N SER A 76 -43.50 40.19 -5.53
CA SER A 76 -42.79 39.45 -6.58
C SER A 76 -41.44 38.91 -6.10
N ALA A 77 -40.70 39.70 -5.33
CA ALA A 77 -39.41 39.27 -4.76
C ALA A 77 -39.60 38.14 -3.73
N PHE A 78 -40.62 38.22 -2.88
CA PHE A 78 -40.96 37.15 -1.94
C PHE A 78 -41.39 35.87 -2.66
N GLY A 79 -42.18 35.98 -3.73
CA GLY A 79 -42.57 34.84 -4.57
C GLY A 79 -41.35 34.10 -5.12
N LYS A 80 -40.38 34.82 -5.67
CA LYS A 80 -39.12 34.23 -6.17
C LYS A 80 -38.31 33.54 -5.07
N ILE A 81 -38.22 34.16 -3.89
CA ILE A 81 -37.50 33.57 -2.75
C ILE A 81 -38.18 32.28 -2.32
N GLU A 82 -39.51 32.23 -2.31
CA GLU A 82 -40.24 31.03 -1.91
C GLU A 82 -40.11 29.91 -2.95
N GLU A 83 -40.16 30.23 -4.25
CA GLU A 83 -39.88 29.27 -5.33
C GLU A 83 -38.46 28.69 -5.21
N GLU A 84 -37.45 29.53 -4.92
CA GLU A 84 -36.07 29.08 -4.70
C GLU A 84 -35.93 28.19 -3.47
N ARG A 85 -36.62 28.53 -2.38
CA ARG A 85 -36.66 27.72 -1.16
C ARG A 85 -37.31 26.37 -1.39
N GLU A 86 -38.45 26.34 -2.08
CA GLU A 86 -39.15 25.10 -2.39
C GLU A 86 -38.29 24.21 -3.30
N ALA A 87 -37.65 24.78 -4.33
CA ALA A 87 -36.73 24.06 -5.19
C ALA A 87 -35.53 23.50 -4.41
N MET A 88 -34.98 24.27 -3.45
CA MET A 88 -33.90 23.81 -2.59
C MET A 88 -34.35 22.68 -1.67
N LEU A 89 -35.53 22.79 -1.05
CA LEU A 89 -36.09 21.75 -0.19
C LEU A 89 -36.30 20.44 -0.97
N GLN A 90 -36.93 20.52 -2.15
CA GLN A 90 -37.11 19.35 -3.01
C GLN A 90 -35.79 18.70 -3.41
N ARG A 91 -34.77 19.52 -3.71
CA ARG A 91 -33.42 19.01 -4.02
C ARG A 91 -32.80 18.30 -2.81
N LEU A 92 -32.87 18.89 -1.63
CA LEU A 92 -32.32 18.29 -0.41
C LEU A 92 -33.05 16.99 -0.04
N GLU A 93 -34.37 16.94 -0.19
CA GLU A 93 -35.15 15.71 0.02
C GLU A 93 -34.73 14.61 -0.97
N ASN A 94 -34.51 14.96 -2.24
CA ASN A 94 -34.02 14.02 -3.24
C ASN A 94 -32.61 13.51 -2.90
N GLU A 95 -31.70 14.40 -2.49
CA GLU A 95 -30.34 14.04 -2.07
C GLU A 95 -30.35 13.12 -0.83
N VAL A 96 -31.19 13.41 0.17
CA VAL A 96 -31.36 12.58 1.37
C VAL A 96 -31.91 11.20 0.99
N ASN A 97 -32.91 11.15 0.11
CA ASN A 97 -33.49 9.88 -0.35
C ASN A 97 -32.49 9.05 -1.16
N GLU A 98 -31.64 9.69 -1.97
CA GLU A 98 -30.58 9.00 -2.70
C GLU A 98 -29.51 8.45 -1.76
N LEU A 99 -29.03 9.26 -0.81
CA LEU A 99 -28.08 8.83 0.22
C LEU A 99 -28.64 7.68 1.08
N ALA A 100 -29.92 7.72 1.42
CA ALA A 100 -30.57 6.64 2.15
C ALA A 100 -30.57 5.33 1.36
N LYS A 101 -30.88 5.37 0.06
CA LYS A 101 -30.82 4.19 -0.82
C LYS A 101 -29.40 3.65 -0.96
N GLN A 102 -28.41 4.53 -1.10
CA GLN A 102 -26.99 4.14 -1.16
C GLN A 102 -26.55 3.49 0.16
N TYR A 103 -26.98 4.04 1.29
CA TYR A 103 -26.71 3.47 2.61
C TYR A 103 -27.34 2.08 2.76
N GLU A 104 -28.60 1.90 2.35
CA GLU A 104 -29.26 0.59 2.41
C GLU A 104 -28.56 -0.44 1.52
N ALA A 105 -28.15 -0.07 0.31
CA ALA A 105 -27.37 -0.93 -0.57
C ALA A 105 -26.02 -1.32 0.06
N ALA A 106 -25.28 -0.34 0.57
CA ALA A 106 -24.01 -0.59 1.26
C ALA A 106 -24.18 -1.43 2.53
N ALA A 107 -25.27 -1.25 3.27
CA ALA A 107 -25.59 -2.05 4.44
C ALA A 107 -25.91 -3.50 4.07
N GLN A 108 -26.61 -3.73 2.96
CA GLN A 108 -26.85 -5.07 2.43
C GLN A 108 -25.54 -5.74 1.95
N ASP A 109 -24.67 -4.99 1.28
CA ASP A 109 -23.37 -5.48 0.81
C ASP A 109 -22.39 -5.75 1.96
N ALA A 110 -22.47 -4.96 3.04
CA ALA A 110 -21.67 -5.16 4.25
C ALA A 110 -22.07 -6.43 5.02
N VAL A 111 -23.29 -6.92 4.85
CA VAL A 111 -23.68 -8.22 5.39
C VAL A 111 -23.07 -9.31 4.52
N ARG A 112 -22.19 -10.12 5.14
CA ARG A 112 -21.57 -11.27 4.46
C ARG A 112 -22.65 -12.13 3.76
N PRO A 113 -22.56 -12.31 2.43
CA PRO A 113 -23.46 -13.19 1.69
C PRO A 113 -23.53 -14.59 2.31
N LYS A 114 -24.73 -15.18 2.36
CA LYS A 114 -24.96 -16.53 2.91
C LYS A 114 -24.29 -17.65 2.11
N THR A 115 -23.77 -17.34 0.92
CA THR A 115 -22.98 -18.24 0.07
C THR A 115 -21.55 -18.41 0.57
N LEU A 116 -21.05 -17.50 1.41
CA LEU A 116 -19.72 -17.58 1.99
C LEU A 116 -19.73 -18.38 3.30
N PRO A 117 -18.62 -19.05 3.64
CA PRO A 117 -18.48 -19.75 4.92
C PRO A 117 -18.82 -18.85 6.11
N PRO A 118 -19.35 -19.39 7.21
CA PRO A 118 -19.56 -18.65 8.45
C PRO A 118 -18.26 -17.99 8.91
N VAL A 119 -18.38 -16.93 9.72
CA VAL A 119 -17.24 -16.10 10.17
C VAL A 119 -16.14 -16.96 10.80
N GLU A 120 -16.54 -17.94 11.60
CA GLU A 120 -15.61 -18.85 12.28
C GLU A 120 -14.82 -19.72 11.30
N GLU A 121 -15.49 -20.31 10.30
CA GLU A 121 -14.83 -21.13 9.28
C GLU A 121 -13.89 -20.30 8.40
N HIS A 122 -14.29 -19.08 8.04
CA HIS A 122 -13.40 -18.18 7.29
C HIS A 122 -12.16 -17.79 8.12
N LEU A 123 -12.33 -17.49 9.41
CA LEU A 123 -11.19 -17.19 10.29
C LEU A 123 -10.27 -18.41 10.48
N ALA A 124 -10.84 -19.62 10.53
CA ALA A 124 -10.05 -20.85 10.54
C ALA A 124 -9.24 -21.00 9.24
N GLN A 125 -9.86 -20.77 8.08
CA GLN A 125 -9.18 -20.81 6.78
C GLN A 125 -8.08 -19.76 6.67
N VAL A 126 -8.31 -18.53 7.15
CA VAL A 126 -7.29 -17.47 7.17
C VAL A 126 -6.09 -17.90 8.02
N ARG A 127 -6.34 -18.45 9.22
CA ARG A 127 -5.26 -18.98 10.08
C ARG A 127 -4.53 -20.15 9.44
N ASP A 128 -5.23 -21.01 8.70
CA ASP A 128 -4.61 -22.10 7.96
C ASP A 128 -3.70 -21.59 6.85
N LEU A 129 -4.14 -20.58 6.10
CA LEU A 129 -3.34 -19.91 5.07
C LEU A 129 -2.12 -19.20 5.67
N GLU A 130 -2.26 -18.53 6.81
CA GLU A 130 -1.13 -17.91 7.53
C GLU A 130 -0.11 -18.97 7.97
N ARG A 131 -0.58 -20.11 8.52
CA ARG A 131 0.28 -21.24 8.87
C ARG A 131 1.01 -21.80 7.65
N GLN A 132 0.32 -21.95 6.53
CA GLN A 132 0.92 -22.40 5.27
C GLN A 132 1.98 -21.41 4.76
N GLN A 133 1.71 -20.11 4.83
CA GLN A 133 2.65 -19.07 4.41
C GLN A 133 3.94 -19.11 5.23
N VAL A 134 3.83 -19.23 6.55
CA VAL A 134 5.00 -19.35 7.44
C VAL A 134 5.77 -20.63 7.16
N SER A 135 5.08 -21.75 6.97
CA SER A 135 5.70 -23.04 6.64
C SER A 135 6.44 -23.00 5.29
N LEU A 136 5.84 -22.39 4.27
CA LEU A 136 6.46 -22.20 2.95
C LEU A 136 7.69 -21.30 3.04
N GLY A 137 7.60 -20.19 3.75
CA GLY A 137 8.75 -19.31 3.98
C GLY A 137 9.92 -20.04 4.66
N LYS A 138 9.63 -20.88 5.66
CA LYS A 138 10.64 -21.72 6.30
C LYS A 138 11.24 -22.74 5.32
N SER A 139 10.41 -23.43 4.56
CA SER A 139 10.88 -24.40 3.54
C SER A 139 11.77 -23.74 2.49
N ILE A 140 11.43 -22.54 2.03
CA ILE A 140 12.25 -21.77 1.07
C ILE A 140 13.61 -21.46 1.69
N ASN A 141 13.64 -20.99 2.93
CA ASN A 141 14.91 -20.68 3.61
C ASN A 141 15.79 -21.92 3.79
N GLU A 142 15.19 -23.07 4.13
CA GLU A 142 15.92 -24.34 4.24
C GLU A 142 16.50 -24.79 2.90
N GLU A 143 15.74 -24.69 1.81
CA GLU A 143 16.22 -25.02 0.47
C GLU A 143 17.31 -24.04 -0.01
N GLN A 144 17.15 -22.74 0.27
CA GLN A 144 18.21 -21.75 0.00
C GLN A 144 19.49 -22.07 0.76
N ALA A 145 19.40 -22.45 2.05
CA ALA A 145 20.57 -22.85 2.82
C ALA A 145 21.25 -24.11 2.24
N LYS A 146 20.49 -25.08 1.75
CA LYS A 146 21.03 -26.26 1.05
C LYS A 146 21.73 -25.87 -0.25
N VAL A 147 21.14 -24.98 -1.04
CA VAL A 147 21.75 -24.48 -2.28
C VAL A 147 23.08 -23.79 -1.98
N VAL A 148 23.12 -22.89 -1.00
CA VAL A 148 24.36 -22.21 -0.58
C VAL A 148 25.42 -23.23 -0.15
N GLY A 149 25.04 -24.25 0.63
CA GLY A 149 25.96 -25.33 1.01
C GLY A 149 26.51 -26.14 -0.17
N LYS A 150 25.69 -26.36 -1.21
CA LYS A 150 26.14 -27.02 -2.44
C LYS A 150 27.01 -26.13 -3.31
N GLU A 151 26.75 -24.83 -3.34
CA GLU A 151 27.59 -23.86 -4.03
C GLU A 151 28.97 -23.74 -3.40
N THR A 152 29.08 -23.80 -2.07
CA THR A 152 30.38 -23.82 -1.37
C THR A 152 31.15 -25.11 -1.65
N GLU A 153 30.49 -26.28 -1.56
CA GLU A 153 31.10 -27.56 -1.93
C GLU A 153 31.60 -27.55 -3.38
N LEU A 154 30.80 -27.02 -4.31
CA LEU A 154 31.20 -26.89 -5.72
C LEU A 154 32.40 -25.97 -5.89
N ARG A 155 32.45 -24.86 -5.15
CA ARG A 155 33.58 -23.93 -5.17
C ARG A 155 34.86 -24.62 -4.69
N ASP A 156 34.79 -25.37 -3.59
CA ASP A 156 35.93 -26.09 -3.03
C ASP A 156 36.45 -27.15 -3.99
N LEU A 157 35.55 -27.92 -4.63
CA LEU A 157 35.93 -28.92 -5.63
C LEU A 157 36.55 -28.28 -6.87
N LYS A 158 36.04 -27.13 -7.33
CA LYS A 158 36.66 -26.37 -8.43
C LYS A 158 38.05 -25.90 -8.07
N THR A 159 38.24 -25.30 -6.88
CA THR A 159 39.57 -24.89 -6.40
C THR A 159 40.52 -26.07 -6.32
N ARG A 160 40.09 -27.23 -5.82
CA ARG A 160 40.92 -28.44 -5.72
C ARG A 160 41.26 -29.02 -7.09
N LYS A 161 40.33 -28.97 -8.05
CA LYS A 161 40.59 -29.33 -9.44
C LYS A 161 41.65 -28.41 -10.05
N ASP A 162 41.51 -27.10 -9.87
CA ASP A 162 42.45 -26.13 -10.42
C ASP A 162 43.85 -26.30 -9.81
N GLN A 163 43.94 -26.63 -8.51
CA GLN A 163 45.19 -27.01 -7.86
C GLN A 163 45.84 -28.22 -8.54
N ILE A 164 45.08 -29.29 -8.80
CA ILE A 164 45.61 -30.50 -9.46
C ILE A 164 46.06 -30.21 -10.89
N VAL A 165 45.29 -29.43 -11.66
CA VAL A 165 45.63 -29.09 -13.06
C VAL A 165 46.90 -28.25 -13.13
N ASN A 166 47.12 -27.37 -12.15
CA ASN A 166 48.30 -26.50 -12.10
C ASN A 166 49.55 -27.17 -11.52
N VAL A 167 49.45 -28.40 -11.01
CA VAL A 167 50.62 -29.20 -10.61
C VAL A 167 51.25 -29.81 -11.86
N ASP A 168 52.36 -29.21 -12.31
CA ASP A 168 53.17 -29.74 -13.41
C ASP A 168 53.96 -30.97 -12.95
N VAL A 169 53.37 -32.15 -13.16
CA VAL A 169 53.98 -33.46 -12.87
C VAL A 169 55.28 -33.68 -13.67
N GLY A 170 55.53 -32.90 -14.72
CA GLY A 170 56.73 -33.01 -15.56
C GLY A 170 57.99 -32.36 -14.97
N ALA A 171 57.85 -31.32 -14.16
CA ALA A 171 58.98 -30.52 -13.67
C ALA A 171 59.66 -31.11 -12.41
N GLU A 172 58.93 -31.88 -11.58
CA GLU A 172 59.44 -32.42 -10.30
C GLU A 172 59.79 -33.92 -10.34
N MET A 173 59.44 -34.64 -11.40
CA MET A 173 59.69 -36.08 -11.54
C MET A 173 61.10 -36.38 -12.09
N ALA A 174 62.10 -36.17 -11.23
CA ALA A 174 63.45 -36.73 -11.34
C ALA A 174 63.40 -38.30 -11.24
N PRO A 175 64.52 -39.06 -11.26
CA PRO A 175 64.62 -40.47 -11.69
C PRO A 175 63.71 -41.52 -11.00
N ASP A 176 62.97 -41.13 -9.96
CA ASP A 176 61.95 -41.93 -9.30
C ASP A 176 60.74 -42.25 -10.21
N SER A 177 60.45 -41.44 -11.24
CA SER A 177 59.33 -41.75 -12.16
C SER A 177 59.51 -43.07 -12.91
N LYS A 178 60.75 -43.42 -13.26
CA LYS A 178 61.08 -44.72 -13.87
C LYS A 178 60.97 -45.84 -12.84
N ALA A 179 61.44 -45.62 -11.61
CA ALA A 179 61.32 -46.58 -10.52
C ALA A 179 59.86 -46.85 -10.15
N ALA A 180 59.04 -45.80 -10.06
CA ALA A 180 57.60 -45.89 -9.81
C ALA A 180 56.86 -46.62 -10.95
N ARG A 181 57.19 -46.35 -12.22
CA ARG A 181 56.61 -47.10 -13.36
C ARG A 181 57.04 -48.57 -13.34
N LEU A 182 58.30 -48.86 -13.01
CA LEU A 182 58.79 -50.24 -12.88
C LEU A 182 58.12 -50.96 -11.70
N LYS A 183 57.91 -50.27 -10.57
CA LYS A 183 57.18 -50.79 -9.41
C LYS A 183 55.72 -51.05 -9.74
N LEU A 184 55.05 -50.13 -10.42
CA LEU A 184 53.68 -50.32 -10.87
C LEU A 184 53.56 -51.55 -11.77
N LEU A 185 54.50 -51.73 -12.72
CA LEU A 185 54.53 -52.92 -13.57
C LEU A 185 54.82 -54.20 -12.78
N SER A 186 55.69 -54.17 -11.76
CA SER A 186 55.90 -55.33 -10.90
C SER A 186 54.69 -55.68 -10.04
N ASP A 187 53.99 -54.66 -9.52
CA ASP A 187 52.79 -54.81 -8.69
C ASP A 187 51.61 -55.33 -9.54
N MET A 188 51.57 -55.02 -10.84
CA MET A 188 50.65 -55.64 -11.81
C MET A 188 51.02 -57.10 -12.16
N GLY A 189 52.10 -57.64 -11.61
CA GLY A 189 52.54 -59.02 -11.81
C GLY A 189 53.50 -59.23 -12.98
N PHE A 190 54.04 -58.17 -13.59
CA PHE A 190 55.04 -58.29 -14.66
C PHE A 190 56.46 -58.38 -14.09
N THR A 191 57.16 -59.48 -14.36
CA THR A 191 58.57 -59.64 -14.00
C THR A 191 59.41 -59.85 -15.26
N TYR A 192 60.37 -58.96 -15.51
CA TYR A 192 61.29 -59.10 -16.62
C TYR A 192 62.49 -59.96 -16.21
N ILE A 193 62.73 -61.03 -16.96
CA ILE A 193 63.90 -61.89 -16.81
C ILE A 193 64.85 -61.59 -17.98
N PRO A 194 66.01 -60.97 -17.72
CA PRO A 194 67.01 -60.75 -18.75
C PRO A 194 67.53 -62.11 -19.25
N GLY A 195 67.64 -62.27 -20.56
CA GLY A 195 68.27 -63.45 -21.15
C GLY A 195 69.76 -63.48 -20.82
N GLN A 196 70.25 -64.62 -20.30
CA GLN A 196 71.67 -64.84 -20.07
C GLN A 196 72.25 -65.64 -21.24
N GLY A 197 73.24 -65.10 -21.95
CA GLY A 197 73.88 -65.76 -23.10
C GLY A 197 73.04 -65.75 -24.38
N SER A 198 72.86 -66.91 -25.03
CA SER A 198 72.09 -67.06 -26.28
C SER A 198 70.57 -67.19 -26.08
N SER A 199 70.09 -67.03 -24.84
CA SER A 199 68.66 -67.13 -24.51
C SER A 199 67.98 -65.78 -24.71
N SER A 200 66.81 -65.76 -25.35
CA SER A 200 65.99 -64.57 -25.45
C SER A 200 65.49 -64.13 -24.07
N SER A 201 65.37 -62.82 -23.85
CA SER A 201 64.75 -62.27 -22.65
C SER A 201 63.30 -62.74 -22.53
N LYS A 202 62.81 -62.94 -21.31
CA LYS A 202 61.45 -63.43 -21.06
C LYS A 202 60.72 -62.48 -20.12
N ILE A 203 59.42 -62.36 -20.28
CA ILE A 203 58.54 -61.69 -19.32
C ILE A 203 57.70 -62.78 -18.65
N LEU A 204 57.73 -62.80 -17.33
CA LEU A 204 56.76 -63.54 -16.53
C LEU A 204 55.57 -62.63 -16.23
N ILE A 205 54.38 -63.16 -16.42
CA ILE A 205 53.11 -62.48 -16.11
C ILE A 205 52.42 -63.33 -15.06
N ARG A 206 52.33 -62.81 -13.85
CA ARG A 206 51.55 -63.41 -12.77
C ARG A 206 50.17 -62.77 -12.76
N ASN A 207 49.13 -63.57 -13.00
CA ASN A 207 47.76 -63.14 -12.84
C ASN A 207 47.24 -63.61 -11.48
N GLU A 208 47.13 -62.70 -10.51
CA GLU A 208 46.66 -63.05 -9.16
C GLU A 208 45.18 -63.45 -9.13
N ALA A 209 44.37 -62.94 -10.06
CA ALA A 209 42.95 -63.29 -10.16
C ALA A 209 42.73 -64.74 -10.65
N LYS A 210 43.58 -65.21 -11.57
CA LYS A 210 43.50 -66.58 -12.14
C LYS A 210 44.44 -67.58 -11.48
N LEU A 211 45.31 -67.15 -10.58
CA LEU A 211 46.38 -67.95 -9.97
C LEU A 211 47.28 -68.66 -11.00
N ASP A 212 47.50 -68.04 -12.16
CA ASP A 212 48.31 -68.58 -13.27
C ASP A 212 49.56 -67.71 -13.54
N VAL A 213 50.61 -68.35 -14.03
CA VAL A 213 51.90 -67.73 -14.37
C VAL A 213 52.25 -68.06 -15.82
N HIS A 214 52.17 -67.05 -16.68
CA HIS A 214 52.55 -67.19 -18.09
C HIS A 214 53.95 -66.66 -18.34
N THR A 215 54.68 -67.32 -19.24
CA THR A 215 56.00 -66.87 -19.70
C THR A 215 55.94 -66.51 -21.17
N VAL A 216 56.30 -65.27 -21.51
CA VAL A 216 56.40 -64.79 -22.90
C VAL A 216 57.86 -64.57 -23.24
N ALA A 217 58.39 -65.33 -24.20
CA ALA A 217 59.75 -65.12 -24.72
C ALA A 217 59.76 -63.96 -25.72
N LEU A 218 60.64 -62.98 -25.49
CA LEU A 218 60.84 -61.82 -26.34
C LEU A 218 61.92 -62.14 -27.38
N ASP A 219 61.49 -62.59 -28.56
CA ASP A 219 62.38 -62.73 -29.72
C ASP A 219 62.32 -61.44 -30.58
N ASN A 220 63.45 -61.03 -31.15
CA ASN A 220 63.52 -59.88 -32.07
C ASN A 220 62.86 -60.16 -33.43
N LYS A 221 62.34 -61.37 -33.66
CA LYS A 221 61.68 -61.77 -34.91
C LYS A 221 60.26 -61.22 -35.09
N ARG A 222 59.62 -60.68 -34.03
CA ARG A 222 58.23 -60.17 -34.10
C ARG A 222 58.16 -58.70 -33.69
N ALA A 223 57.16 -58.00 -34.21
CA ALA A 223 56.93 -56.60 -33.87
C ALA A 223 56.56 -56.42 -32.39
N LYS A 224 56.97 -55.30 -31.79
CA LYS A 224 56.66 -54.97 -30.38
C LYS A 224 55.16 -54.94 -30.09
N ALA A 225 54.35 -54.47 -31.05
CA ALA A 225 52.89 -54.44 -30.93
C ALA A 225 52.27 -55.85 -30.77
N TYR A 226 52.85 -56.87 -31.42
CA TYR A 226 52.41 -58.25 -31.26
C TYR A 226 52.58 -58.70 -29.81
N TYR A 227 53.75 -58.45 -29.21
CA TYR A 227 54.00 -58.81 -27.82
C TYR A 227 53.11 -58.04 -26.86
N ALA A 228 52.88 -56.74 -27.08
CA ALA A 228 51.96 -55.96 -26.27
C ALA A 228 50.55 -56.58 -26.27
N ASN A 229 50.02 -56.93 -27.45
CA ASN A 229 48.69 -57.54 -27.56
C ASN A 229 48.62 -58.90 -26.85
N VAL A 230 49.66 -59.74 -26.99
CA VAL A 230 49.73 -61.05 -26.30
C VAL A 230 49.77 -60.86 -24.79
N ILE A 231 50.62 -59.95 -24.29
CA ILE A 231 50.75 -59.65 -22.85
C ILE A 231 49.41 -59.17 -22.29
N TRP A 232 48.75 -58.22 -22.96
CA TRP A 232 47.44 -57.71 -22.53
C TRP A 232 46.35 -58.77 -22.61
N SER A 233 46.36 -59.64 -23.62
CA SER A 233 45.39 -60.74 -23.73
C SER A 233 45.52 -61.80 -22.63
N MET A 234 46.71 -61.94 -22.03
CA MET A 234 46.94 -62.85 -20.90
C MET A 234 46.51 -62.23 -19.57
N LEU A 235 46.56 -60.90 -19.47
CA LEU A 235 46.13 -60.17 -18.27
C LEU A 235 44.60 -59.98 -18.22
N GLY A 236 43.96 -59.77 -19.37
CA GLY A 236 42.52 -59.59 -19.47
C GLY A 236 41.72 -60.85 -19.12
N ASP A 237 40.60 -60.66 -18.43
CA ASP A 237 39.54 -61.66 -18.40
C ASP A 237 38.89 -61.71 -19.78
N LYS A 238 39.08 -62.85 -20.46
CA LYS A 238 38.13 -63.27 -21.47
C LYS A 238 36.97 -63.87 -20.68
N GLU A 239 35.99 -63.06 -20.34
CA GLU A 239 34.62 -63.55 -20.18
C GLU A 239 34.14 -64.16 -21.51
#